data_AF-A0A6B3FIG7-F1
#
_entry.id   AF-A0A6B3FIG7-F1
#
_cell.length_a   1.000
_cell.length_b   1.000
_cell.length_c   1.000
_cell.angle_alpha   90.00
_cell.angle_beta   90.00
_cell.angle_gamma   90.00
#
_symmetry.space_group_name_H-M   'P 1'
#
loop_
_entity.id
_entity.type
_entity.pdbx_description
1 polymer ?
#
loop_
_entity_poly.entity_id
_entity_poly.type
_entity_poly.pdbx_seq_one_letter_code
_entity_poly.pdbx_strand_id
1 'polypeptide(L)' 'AEEDIVVTISRSGYVKRTRTDDYRSQKRGGKGVRGAKLKEDDIVDHFFVSTTHHWLLFFTNKGRVYRAKAY' A
#
# COMPACT_ATOMS: atom_id res chain seq x y z
N ALA A 1 -9.40 14.03 10.05
CA ALA A 1 -10.27 12.97 10.59
C ALA A 1 -9.56 11.64 10.40
N GLU A 2 -9.77 10.71 11.32
CA GLU A 2 -9.27 9.33 11.17
C GLU A 2 -10.10 8.62 10.11
N GLU A 3 -9.44 8.00 9.13
CA GLU A 3 -10.08 7.32 8.00
C GLU A 3 -9.37 5.98 7.79
N ASP A 4 -10.15 4.95 7.48
CA ASP A 4 -9.61 3.65 7.10
C ASP A 4 -9.02 3.72 5.69
N ILE A 5 -7.82 3.18 5.55
CA ILE A 5 -7.07 3.17 4.31
C ILE A 5 -6.52 1.77 4.03
N VAL A 6 -6.39 1.49 2.75
CA VAL A 6 -5.64 0.37 2.22
C VAL A 6 -4.26 0.87 1.82
N VAL A 7 -3.22 0.25 2.36
CA VAL A 7 -1.82 0.50 1.98
C VAL A 7 -1.33 -0.67 1.14
N THR A 8 -0.78 -0.33 -0.02
CA THR A 8 -0.20 -1.28 -0.97
C THR A 8 1.26 -0.91 -1.20
N ILE A 9 2.16 -1.86 -1.00
CA ILE A 9 3.59 -1.74 -1.30
C ILE A 9 3.94 -2.75 -2.37
N SER A 10 4.57 -2.31 -3.44
CA SER A 10 5.05 -3.17 -4.51
C SER A 10 6.49 -3.62 -4.29
N ARG A 11 6.91 -4.68 -4.97
CA ARG A 11 8.29 -5.19 -4.89
C ARG A 11 9.33 -4.20 -5.43
N SER A 12 8.93 -3.31 -6.35
CA SER A 12 9.81 -2.23 -6.81
C SER A 12 9.94 -1.07 -5.80
N GLY A 13 9.20 -1.12 -4.69
CA GLY A 13 9.21 -0.11 -3.63
C GLY A 13 8.18 1.01 -3.83
N TYR A 14 7.21 0.85 -4.74
CA TYR A 14 6.12 1.81 -4.90
C TYR A 14 5.11 1.63 -3.77
N VAL A 15 4.81 2.72 -3.05
CA VAL A 15 3.83 2.73 -1.96
C VAL A 15 2.64 3.58 -2.37
N LYS A 16 1.43 3.03 -2.25
CA LYS A 16 0.18 3.74 -2.50
C LYS A 16 -0.79 3.56 -1.34
N ARG A 17 -1.45 4.65 -0.95
CA ARG A 17 -2.63 4.63 -0.08
C ARG A 17 -3.90 4.86 -0.89
N THR A 18 -4.96 4.12 -0.56
CA THR A 18 -6.28 4.27 -1.14
C THR A 18 -7.29 4.23 -0.01
N ARG A 19 -8.31 5.09 0.01
CA ARG A 19 -9.38 4.97 1.00
C ARG A 19 -10.07 3.61 0.85
N THR A 20 -10.49 3.01 1.95
CA THR A 20 -11.20 1.71 1.90
C THR A 20 -12.46 1.79 1.03
N ASP A 21 -13.20 2.90 1.09
CA ASP A 21 -14.40 3.13 0.27
C ASP A 21 -14.10 3.19 -1.24
N ASP A 22 -12.94 3.74 -1.62
CA ASP A 22 -12.48 3.81 -3.00
C ASP A 22 -11.90 2.47 -3.48
N TYR A 23 -11.53 1.58 -2.54
CA TYR A 23 -11.02 0.25 -2.82
C TYR A 23 -12.17 -0.72 -3.13
N ARG A 24 -12.81 -0.52 -4.28
CA ARG A 24 -13.84 -1.44 -4.78
C ARG A 24 -13.25 -2.82 -5.02
N SER A 25 -13.90 -3.88 -4.52
CA SER A 25 -13.51 -5.26 -4.81
C SER A 25 -13.49 -5.50 -6.33
N GLN A 26 -12.30 -5.54 -6.91
CA GLN A 26 -12.15 -5.92 -8.30
C GLN A 26 -12.11 -7.44 -8.34
N LYS A 27 -13.25 -8.07 -8.70
CA LYS A 27 -13.44 -9.53 -8.82
C LYS A 27 -12.58 -10.18 -9.91
N ARG A 28 -11.25 -10.02 -9.88
CA ARG A 28 -10.30 -10.64 -10.82
C ARG A 28 -8.98 -10.88 -10.09
N GLY A 29 -8.87 -12.02 -9.41
CA GLY A 29 -7.70 -12.44 -8.63
C GLY A 29 -6.37 -11.95 -9.19
N GLY A 30 -5.89 -10.82 -8.66
CA GLY A 30 -4.57 -10.23 -8.90
C GLY A 30 -4.18 -9.87 -10.34
N LYS A 31 -5.09 -9.87 -11.34
CA LYS A 31 -4.70 -9.72 -12.76
C LYS A 31 -5.23 -8.51 -13.51
N GLY A 32 -5.86 -7.54 -12.86
CA GLY A 32 -6.33 -6.39 -13.60
C GLY A 32 -6.90 -5.26 -12.77
N VAL A 33 -6.04 -4.30 -12.44
CA VAL A 33 -6.41 -2.89 -12.40
C VAL A 33 -5.42 -2.15 -13.30
N ARG A 34 -5.79 -1.82 -14.54
CA ARG A 34 -5.07 -0.79 -15.32
C ARG A 34 -5.42 0.58 -14.71
N GLY A 35 -4.96 0.81 -13.48
CA GLY A 35 -5.13 2.07 -12.72
C GLY A 35 -3.83 2.83 -12.52
N ALA A 36 -2.71 2.26 -12.99
CA ALA A 36 -1.44 2.91 -13.21
C ALA A 36 -0.71 2.04 -14.24
N LYS A 37 -0.01 2.63 -15.21
CA LYS A 37 1.08 1.91 -15.88
C LYS A 37 2.14 1.68 -14.79
N LEU A 38 1.98 0.63 -13.99
CA LEU A 38 3.12 0.09 -13.26
C LEU A 38 4.16 -0.25 -14.33
N LYS A 39 5.44 0.10 -14.07
CA LYS A 39 6.54 -0.45 -14.86
C LYS A 39 6.29 -1.95 -15.03
N GLU A 40 6.45 -2.46 -16.24
CA GLU A 40 6.21 -3.86 -16.60
C GLU A 40 6.70 -4.78 -15.47
N ASP A 41 5.80 -5.64 -14.95
CA ASP A 41 6.03 -6.62 -13.87
C ASP A 41 6.16 -6.16 -12.41
N ASP A 42 5.74 -4.95 -12.04
CA ASP A 42 5.68 -4.61 -10.61
C ASP A 42 4.49 -5.28 -9.88
N ILE A 43 4.79 -6.18 -8.95
CA ILE A 43 3.81 -6.95 -8.16
C ILE A 43 3.65 -6.37 -6.76
N VAL A 44 2.45 -6.56 -6.18
CA VAL A 44 2.19 -6.20 -4.78
C VAL A 44 2.89 -7.19 -3.86
N ASP A 45 3.70 -6.65 -2.94
CA ASP A 45 4.44 -7.41 -1.93
C ASP A 45 3.78 -7.32 -0.55
N HIS A 46 3.29 -6.13 -0.18
CA HIS A 46 2.50 -5.93 1.04
C HIS A 46 1.16 -5.28 0.75
N PHE A 47 0.11 -5.82 1.39
CA PHE A 47 -1.25 -5.32 1.32
C PHE A 47 -1.90 -5.41 2.69
N PHE A 48 -2.26 -4.27 3.28
CA PHE A 48 -2.88 -4.23 4.60
C PHE A 48 -3.80 -3.02 4.77
N VAL A 49 -4.70 -3.11 5.74
CA VAL A 49 -5.59 -2.01 6.16
C VAL A 49 -4.97 -1.32 7.38
N SER A 50 -5.05 0.00 7.42
CA SER A 50 -4.63 0.84 8.55
C SER A 50 -5.52 2.08 8.62
N THR A 51 -5.27 2.95 9.59
CA THR A 51 -5.90 4.27 9.65
C THR A 51 -4.90 5.36 9.29
N THR A 52 -5.38 6.50 8.82
CA THR A 52 -4.56 7.66 8.44
C THR A 52 -3.63 8.15 9.57
N HIS A 53 -4.01 7.98 10.83
CA HIS A 53 -3.23 8.53 11.97
C HIS A 53 -2.24 7.52 12.57
N HIS A 54 -2.29 6.26 12.14
CA HIS A 54 -1.31 5.25 12.54
C HIS A 54 0.09 5.54 11.98
N TRP A 55 1.10 5.00 12.68
CA TRP A 55 2.48 5.00 12.23
C TRP A 55 2.76 3.72 11.44
N LEU A 56 3.35 3.87 10.26
CA LEU A 56 3.94 2.76 9.52
C LEU A 56 5.42 2.66 9.88
N LEU A 57 5.85 1.47 10.29
CA LEU A 57 7.24 1.20 10.66
C LEU A 57 7.93 0.42 9.55
N PHE A 58 9.05 0.96 9.07
CA PHE A 58 9.87 0.36 8.01
C PHE A 58 11.17 -0.17 8.63
N PHE A 59 11.28 -1.48 8.70
CA PHE A 59 12.45 -2.17 9.22
C PHE A 59 13.47 -2.40 8.11
N THR A 60 14.73 -2.09 8.38
CA THR A 60 15.83 -2.30 7.43
C THR A 60 16.73 -3.46 7.85
N ASN A 61 17.42 -4.06 6.88
CA ASN A 61 18.43 -5.09 7.12
C ASN A 61 19.68 -4.60 7.87
N LYS A 62 19.81 -3.28 8.11
CA LYS A 62 20.88 -2.68 8.92
C LYS A 62 20.46 -2.40 10.37
N GLY A 63 19.34 -2.99 10.81
CA GLY A 63 18.83 -2.81 12.18
C GLY A 63 18.28 -1.41 12.47
N ARG A 64 17.98 -0.61 11.43
CA ARG A 64 17.33 0.70 11.58
C ARG A 64 15.83 0.60 11.34
N VAL A 65 15.07 1.40 12.07
CA VAL A 65 13.62 1.55 11.91
C VAL A 65 13.30 2.98 11.52
N TYR A 66 12.56 3.13 10.43
CA TYR A 66 11.99 4.40 10.00
C TYR A 66 10.50 4.41 10.29
N ARG A 67 9.93 5.58 10.54
CA ARG A 67 8.48 5.73 10.72
C ARG A 67 7.93 6.83 9.84
N ALA A 68 6.75 6.59 9.28
CA ALA A 68 5.97 7.59 8.58
C ALA A 68 4.52 7.56 9.07
N LYS A 69 3.87 8.72 9.13
CA LYS A 69 2.41 8.78 9.32
C LYS A 69 1.72 8.29 8.04
N ALA A 70 0.56 7.69 8.21
CA ALA A 70 -0.21 7.13 7.11
C ALA A 70 -1.12 8.14 6.37
N TYR A 71 -1.17 9.41 6.82
CA TYR A 71 -1.91 10.51 6.20
C TYR A 71 -1.10 11.27 5.15
#